data_AF-A0A7X2D361-F1
#
_entry.id   AF-A0A7X2D361-F1
#
_cell.length_a   1.000
_cell.length_b   1.000
_cell.length_c   1.000
_cell.angle_alpha   90.00
_cell.angle_beta   90.00
_cell.angle_gamma   90.00
#
_symmetry.space_group_name_H-M   'P 1'
#
loop_
_entity.id
_entity.type
_entity.pdbx_description
1 polymer ?
#
loop_
_entity_poly.entity_id
_entity_poly.type
_entity_poly.pdbx_seq_one_letter_code
_entity_poly.pdbx_strand_id
1 'polypeptide(L)'
;MSSSAPQRRRIQSIAVPLLGVAVLSYFGYHAIQGERGLIRWWQLRQDIRVAMDMREDLAAQREVLERRVRLLKPEHLHPDMLDERARVMLNLVGPDEVVILPPGE
;
A
#
# COMPACT_ATOMS: atom_id res chain seq x y z
N MET A 1 -68.86 34.15 -16.89
CA MET A 1 -67.42 34.47 -16.93
C MET A 1 -66.70 33.57 -15.95
N SER A 2 -65.62 32.95 -16.42
CA SER A 2 -64.98 31.74 -15.87
C SER A 2 -64.50 31.89 -14.42
N SER A 3 -64.97 31.01 -13.54
CA SER A 3 -64.39 30.82 -12.20
C SER A 3 -63.29 29.75 -12.30
N SER A 4 -62.03 30.18 -12.44
CA SER A 4 -60.85 29.31 -12.52
C SER A 4 -59.83 29.50 -11.38
N ALA A 5 -60.22 30.23 -10.32
CA ALA A 5 -59.32 30.65 -9.25
C ALA A 5 -58.89 29.57 -8.23
N PRO A 6 -59.68 28.55 -7.84
CA PRO A 6 -59.25 27.61 -6.79
C PRO A 6 -58.30 26.51 -7.30
N GLN A 7 -58.35 26.16 -8.59
CA GLN A 7 -57.60 25.03 -9.15
C GLN A 7 -56.11 25.34 -9.37
N ARG A 8 -55.79 26.58 -9.74
CA ARG A 8 -54.39 27.03 -9.89
C ARG A 8 -53.61 26.97 -8.57
N ARG A 9 -54.23 27.34 -7.44
CA ARG A 9 -53.60 27.30 -6.12
C ARG A 9 -53.28 25.88 -5.66
N ARG A 10 -54.17 24.91 -5.94
CA ARG A 10 -53.98 23.50 -5.59
C ARG A 10 -52.90 22.82 -6.45
N ILE A 11 -52.78 23.21 -7.72
CA ILE A 11 -51.70 22.74 -8.60
C ILE A 11 -50.35 23.34 -8.14
N GLN A 12 -50.32 24.62 -7.77
CA GLN A 12 -49.12 25.26 -7.24
C GLN A 12 -48.67 24.64 -5.90
N SER A 13 -49.61 24.25 -5.03
CA SER A 13 -49.26 23.62 -3.74
C SER A 13 -48.67 22.21 -3.88
N ILE A 14 -48.96 21.49 -4.98
CA ILE A 14 -48.41 20.15 -5.23
C ILE A 14 -47.14 20.22 -6.09
N ALA A 15 -47.03 21.24 -6.95
CA ALA A 15 -45.86 21.42 -7.80
C ALA A 15 -44.57 21.57 -6.98
N VAL A 16 -44.59 22.36 -5.89
CA VAL A 16 -43.41 22.59 -5.04
C VAL A 16 -42.88 21.29 -4.39
N PRO A 17 -43.69 20.49 -3.67
CA PRO A 17 -43.20 19.24 -3.10
C PRO A 17 -42.79 18.22 -4.16
N LEU A 18 -43.47 18.17 -5.31
CA LEU A 18 -43.09 17.27 -6.41
C LEU A 18 -41.72 17.62 -6.99
N LEU A 19 -41.45 18.91 -7.18
CA LEU A 19 -40.14 19.41 -7.60
C LEU A 19 -39.07 19.07 -6.56
N GLY A 20 -39.39 19.22 -5.27
CA GLY A 20 -38.49 18.82 -4.17
C GLY A 20 -38.13 17.34 -4.22
N VAL A 21 -39.12 16.45 -4.40
CA VAL A 21 -38.89 15.00 -4.54
C VAL A 21 -38.05 14.69 -5.78
N ALA A 22 -38.32 15.33 -6.91
CA ALA A 22 -37.54 15.13 -8.14
C ALA A 22 -36.07 15.54 -7.96
N VAL A 23 -35.83 16.70 -7.33
CA VAL A 23 -34.48 17.19 -7.03
C VAL A 23 -33.74 16.27 -6.08
N LEU A 24 -34.38 15.86 -4.97
CA LEU A 24 -33.80 14.92 -4.00
C LEU A 24 -33.50 13.57 -4.64
N SER A 25 -34.37 13.08 -5.52
CA SER A 25 -34.17 11.81 -6.23
C SER A 25 -32.99 11.91 -7.19
N TYR A 26 -32.87 13.00 -7.94
CA TYR A 26 -31.74 13.24 -8.84
C TYR A 26 -30.41 13.30 -8.08
N PHE A 27 -30.33 14.13 -7.03
CA PHE A 27 -29.13 14.23 -6.22
C PHE A 27 -28.81 12.93 -5.47
N GLY A 28 -29.83 12.23 -4.95
CA GLY A 28 -29.65 10.93 -4.30
C GLY A 28 -29.10 9.87 -5.26
N TYR A 29 -29.65 9.78 -6.47
CA TYR A 29 -29.15 8.90 -7.52
C TYR A 29 -27.71 9.22 -7.90
N HIS A 30 -27.39 10.49 -8.15
CA HIS A 30 -26.04 10.93 -8.48
C HIS A 30 -25.05 10.82 -7.32
N ALA A 31 -25.51 10.88 -6.06
CA ALA A 31 -24.66 10.63 -4.89
C ALA A 31 -24.26 9.16 -4.76
N ILE A 32 -25.05 8.24 -5.33
CA ILE A 32 -24.77 6.80 -5.32
C ILE A 32 -23.98 6.39 -6.57
N GLN A 33 -24.41 6.81 -7.76
CA GLN A 33 -23.81 6.40 -9.04
C GLN A 33 -22.75 7.36 -9.58
N GLY A 34 -22.61 8.55 -9.00
CA GLY A 34 -21.61 9.52 -9.42
C GLY A 34 -20.19 9.06 -9.13
N GLU A 35 -19.26 9.55 -9.94
CA GLU A 35 -17.82 9.28 -9.82
C GLU A 35 -17.23 9.69 -8.46
N ARG A 36 -17.84 10.70 -7.83
CA ARG A 36 -17.56 11.21 -6.48
C ARG A 36 -18.60 10.77 -5.43
N GLY A 37 -19.31 9.69 -5.71
CA GLY A 37 -20.37 9.19 -4.85
C GLY A 37 -19.85 8.68 -3.50
N LEU A 38 -20.77 8.56 -2.54
CA LEU A 38 -20.46 8.16 -1.16
C LEU A 38 -19.73 6.79 -1.10
N ILE A 39 -20.09 5.88 -2.01
CA ILE A 39 -19.50 4.56 -2.15
C ILE A 39 -18.03 4.65 -2.58
N ARG A 40 -17.72 5.49 -3.59
CA ARG A 40 -16.35 5.68 -4.09
C ARG A 40 -15.46 6.30 -3.03
N TRP A 41 -15.99 7.23 -2.25
CA TRP A 41 -15.27 7.81 -1.11
C TRP A 41 -14.95 6.77 -0.03
N TRP A 42 -15.88 5.85 0.25
CA TRP A 42 -15.65 4.78 1.21
C TRP A 42 -14.59 3.78 0.70
N GLN A 43 -14.69 3.36 -0.56
CA GLN A 43 -13.68 2.51 -1.22
C GLN A 43 -12.29 3.16 -1.21
N LEU A 44 -12.20 4.43 -1.62
CA LEU A 44 -10.92 5.16 -1.64
C LEU A 44 -10.30 5.24 -0.25
N ARG A 45 -11.10 5.42 0.81
CA ARG A 45 -10.59 5.39 2.19
C ARG A 45 -10.07 4.01 2.58
N GLN A 46 -10.68 2.94 2.12
CA GLN A 46 -10.18 1.59 2.34
C GLN A 46 -8.86 1.38 1.60
N ASP A 47 -8.78 1.76 0.32
CA ASP A 47 -7.57 1.62 -0.49
C ASP A 47 -6.39 2.41 0.12
N ILE A 48 -6.65 3.62 0.63
CA ILE A 48 -5.64 4.42 1.35
C ILE A 48 -5.12 3.68 2.58
N ARG A 49 -6.01 3.07 3.39
CA ARG A 49 -5.60 2.31 4.58
C ARG A 49 -4.74 1.11 4.20
N VAL A 50 -5.17 0.32 3.21
CA VAL A 50 -4.40 -0.84 2.74
C VAL A 50 -3.02 -0.41 2.23
N ALA A 51 -2.95 0.68 1.45
CA ALA A 51 -1.68 1.19 0.94
C ALA A 51 -0.76 1.72 2.06
N MET A 52 -1.32 2.31 3.11
CA MET A 52 -0.57 2.74 4.29
C MET A 52 0.01 1.54 5.04
N ASP A 53 -0.81 0.51 5.30
CA ASP A 53 -0.36 -0.71 5.98
C ASP A 53 0.76 -1.41 5.20
N MET A 54 0.62 -1.52 3.87
CA MET A 54 1.67 -2.08 2.99
C MET A 54 2.96 -1.26 3.04
N ARG A 55 2.86 0.07 3.13
CA ARG A 55 4.04 0.94 3.24
C ARG A 55 4.79 0.71 4.55
N GLU A 56 4.07 0.57 5.65
CA GLU A 56 4.68 0.31 6.97
C GLU A 56 5.40 -1.04 6.99
N ASP A 57 4.77 -2.08 6.46
CA ASP A 57 5.38 -3.41 6.38
C ASP A 57 6.64 -3.40 5.50
N LEU A 58 6.57 -2.79 4.30
CA LEU A 58 7.73 -2.67 3.42
C LEU A 58 8.85 -1.81 4.03
N ALA A 59 8.51 -0.77 4.78
CA ALA A 59 9.50 0.05 5.49
C ALA A 59 10.22 -0.77 6.57
N ALA A 60 9.50 -1.59 7.32
CA ALA A 60 10.08 -2.49 8.32
C ALA A 60 11.01 -3.53 7.67
N GLN A 61 10.57 -4.15 6.56
CA GLN A 61 11.40 -5.10 5.80
C GLN A 61 12.69 -4.45 5.28
N ARG A 62 12.57 -3.22 4.75
CA ARG A 62 13.72 -2.45 4.29
C ARG A 62 14.70 -2.19 5.43
N GLU A 63 14.24 -1.78 6.60
CA GLU A 63 15.12 -1.52 7.75
C GLU A 63 15.89 -2.77 8.18
N VAL A 64 15.22 -3.92 8.22
CA VAL A 64 15.87 -5.21 8.52
C VAL A 64 16.94 -5.54 7.49
N LEU A 65 16.64 -5.34 6.20
CA LEU A 65 17.58 -5.63 5.12
C LEU A 65 18.77 -4.66 5.13
N GLU A 66 18.53 -3.37 5.36
CA GLU A 66 19.59 -2.36 5.50
C GLU A 66 20.51 -2.67 6.67
N ARG A 67 19.96 -3.15 7.80
CA ARG A 67 20.74 -3.61 8.94
C ARG A 67 21.65 -4.78 8.55
N ARG A 68 21.11 -5.78 7.82
CA ARG A 68 21.90 -6.93 7.33
C ARG A 68 22.98 -6.51 6.34
N VAL A 69 22.65 -5.66 5.38
CA VAL A 69 23.61 -5.12 4.41
C VAL A 69 24.71 -4.32 5.11
N ARG A 70 24.36 -3.52 6.12
CA ARG A 70 25.35 -2.79 6.92
C ARG A 70 26.32 -3.72 7.64
N LEU A 71 25.86 -4.89 8.12
CA LEU A 71 26.72 -5.92 8.71
C LEU A 71 27.61 -6.61 7.67
N LEU A 72 27.26 -6.55 6.38
CA LEU A 72 28.01 -7.13 5.27
C LEU A 72 28.89 -6.09 4.54
N LYS A 73 28.79 -4.81 4.89
CA LYS A 73 29.51 -3.74 4.17
C LYS A 73 31.02 -3.84 4.42
N PRO A 74 31.85 -3.80 3.36
CA PRO A 74 33.31 -3.98 3.44
C PRO A 74 34.06 -2.87 4.17
N GLU A 75 33.42 -1.76 4.48
CA GLU A 75 34.01 -0.63 5.22
C GLU A 75 34.55 -1.04 6.60
N HIS A 76 34.14 -2.22 7.12
CA HIS A 76 34.72 -2.90 8.29
C HIS A 76 35.17 -4.35 8.03
N LEU A 77 35.12 -4.83 6.78
CA LEU A 77 35.52 -6.19 6.43
C LEU A 77 37.00 -6.15 6.03
N HIS A 78 37.88 -6.52 6.96
CA HIS A 78 39.32 -6.51 6.73
C HIS A 78 39.67 -7.36 5.49
N PRO A 79 40.47 -6.84 4.53
CA PRO A 79 40.93 -7.60 3.36
C PRO A 79 41.56 -8.95 3.73
N ASP A 80 42.28 -8.99 4.85
CA ASP A 80 42.93 -10.19 5.37
C ASP A 80 41.91 -11.29 5.75
N MET A 81 40.73 -10.90 6.26
CA MET A 81 39.65 -11.85 6.59
C MET A 81 39.00 -12.45 5.34
N LEU A 82 38.98 -11.71 4.22
CA LEU A 82 38.53 -12.23 2.93
C LEU A 82 39.55 -13.20 2.34
N ASP A 83 40.85 -12.92 2.46
CA ASP A 83 41.92 -13.81 2.00
C ASP A 83 41.93 -15.13 2.81
N GLU A 84 41.78 -15.03 4.13
CA GLU A 84 41.68 -16.20 5.01
C GLU A 84 40.46 -17.07 4.67
N ARG A 85 39.29 -16.45 4.47
CA ARG A 85 38.07 -17.17 4.07
C ARG A 85 38.23 -17.83 2.69
N ALA A 86 38.92 -17.18 1.75
CA ALA A 86 39.20 -17.73 0.43
C ALA A 86 40.17 -18.92 0.50
N ARG A 87 41.24 -18.84 1.30
CA ARG A 87 42.18 -19.96 1.51
C ARG A 87 41.51 -21.16 2.15
N VAL A 88 40.72 -20.94 3.19
CA VAL A 88 39.97 -22.01 3.88
C VAL A 88 38.94 -22.65 2.95
N MET A 89 38.18 -21.87 2.16
CA MET A 89 37.16 -22.42 1.25
C MET A 89 37.75 -23.10 0.02
N LEU A 90 38.89 -22.64 -0.49
CA LEU A 90 39.55 -23.21 -1.66
C LEU A 90 40.56 -24.31 -1.31
N ASN A 91 40.71 -24.65 -0.02
CA ASN A 91 41.72 -25.58 0.49
C ASN A 91 43.14 -25.21 0.01
N LEU A 92 43.40 -23.90 -0.14
CA LEU A 92 44.71 -23.37 -0.52
C LEU A 92 45.59 -23.33 0.74
N VAL A 93 46.43 -24.35 0.87
CA VAL A 93 47.48 -24.44 1.88
C VAL A 93 48.60 -23.49 1.46
N GLY A 94 49.09 -22.65 2.37
CA GLY A 94 50.27 -21.80 2.08
C GLY A 94 51.49 -22.65 1.70
N PRO A 95 52.48 -22.12 0.96
CA PRO A 95 53.67 -22.89 0.56
C PRO A 95 54.43 -23.52 1.74
N ASP A 96 54.22 -23.03 2.97
CA ASP A 96 54.87 -23.50 4.20
C ASP A 96 53.93 -24.25 5.18
N GLU A 97 52.70 -24.60 4.80
CA GLU A 97 51.75 -25.30 5.68
C GLU A 97 51.63 -26.80 5.36
N VAL A 98 51.54 -27.64 6.40
CA VAL A 98 51.48 -29.11 6.28
C VAL A 98 50.12 -29.60 6.75
N VAL A 99 49.37 -30.27 5.87
CA VAL A 99 48.10 -30.93 6.22
C VAL A 99 48.40 -32.30 6.83
N ILE A 100 48.13 -32.46 8.12
CA ILE A 100 48.19 -33.75 8.80
C ILE A 100 46.83 -34.43 8.63
N LEU A 101 46.72 -35.34 7.67
CA LEU A 101 45.56 -36.22 7.57
C LEU A 101 45.67 -37.30 8.66
N PRO A 102 44.64 -37.47 9.51
CA PRO A 102 44.63 -38.57 10.47
C PRO A 102 44.66 -39.90 9.70
N PRO A 103 45.39 -40.90 10.20
CA PRO A 103 45.50 -42.19 9.53
C PRO A 103 44.09 -42.79 9.36
N GLY A 104 43.77 -43.11 8.11
CA GLY A 104 42.52 -43.75 7.77
C GLY A 104 42.42 -45.12 8.44
N GLU A 105 41.24 -45.41 8.98
CA GLU A 105 40.80 -46.78 9.21
C GLU A 105 40.50 -47.46 7.87
#